data_AF-A0AAN7VSD6-F1
#
_entry.id   AF-A0AAN7VSD6-F1
#
_cell.length_a   1.000
_cell.length_b   1.000
_cell.length_c   1.000
_cell.angle_alpha   90.00
_cell.angle_beta   90.00
_cell.angle_gamma   90.00
#
_symmetry.space_group_name_H-M   'P 1'
#
loop_
_entity.id
_entity.type
_entity.pdbx_description
1 polymer ?
#
loop_
_entity_poly.entity_id
_entity_poly.type
_entity_poly.pdbx_seq_one_letter_code
_entity_poly.pdbx_strand_id
1 'polypeptide(L)'
;MITTSADAERVYYAALRSTLQLFTPGDAIYRLVAERDWLRRPPMDYTEFRHFCDNPQDIQYRDRDYIAIELIPEAEFIHPNAALAGLDAADRVVLANRAGAVANPGHGLHIMALDTKVYTGLSELWLTNLRRMPSWVRKVKVIVKDSSPGFVGLNVLMADEVALISRELTRLEQIGTFEYRGMLWVNTQVLE
;
A
#
# COMPACT_ATOMS: atom_id res chain seq x y z
N MET A 1 37.28 1.00 0.00
CA MET A 1 36.57 2.21 -0.43
C MET A 1 35.10 1.96 -0.16
N ILE A 2 34.54 2.57 0.89
CA ILE A 2 33.18 2.30 1.35
C ILE A 2 32.25 3.10 0.44
N THR A 3 31.59 2.43 -0.50
CA THR A 3 30.46 3.02 -1.23
C THR A 3 29.37 3.29 -0.20
N THR A 4 29.05 4.58 -0.01
CA THR A 4 27.99 4.96 0.93
C THR A 4 26.67 4.38 0.45
N SER A 5 25.76 4.03 1.37
CA SER A 5 24.48 3.41 0.99
C SER A 5 23.71 4.27 -0.01
N ALA A 6 23.88 5.60 0.03
CA ALA A 6 23.28 6.57 -0.87
C ALA A 6 23.74 6.43 -2.33
N ASP A 7 24.99 6.06 -2.58
CA ASP A 7 25.52 5.88 -3.95
C ASP A 7 25.01 4.58 -4.57
N ALA A 8 24.98 3.50 -3.79
CA ALA A 8 24.39 2.23 -4.21
C ALA A 8 22.88 2.37 -4.50
N GLU A 9 22.20 3.17 -3.69
CA GLU A 9 20.77 3.46 -3.76
C GLU A 9 20.38 4.33 -4.96
N ARG A 10 21.25 5.29 -5.35
CA ARG A 10 21.07 6.09 -6.58
C ARG A 10 21.28 5.26 -7.84
N VAL A 11 22.32 4.43 -7.85
CA VAL A 11 22.60 3.51 -8.97
C VAL A 11 21.47 2.49 -9.11
N TYR A 12 20.94 1.99 -8.00
CA TYR A 12 19.80 1.08 -7.97
C TYR A 12 18.54 1.69 -8.60
N TYR A 13 18.14 2.91 -8.22
CA TYR A 13 16.95 3.54 -8.80
C TYR A 13 17.12 4.04 -10.22
N ALA A 14 18.33 4.45 -10.61
CA ALA A 14 18.64 4.73 -12.01
C ALA A 14 18.51 3.47 -12.86
N ALA A 15 19.04 2.34 -12.39
CA ALA A 15 18.89 1.04 -13.05
C ALA A 15 17.42 0.61 -13.09
N LEU A 16 16.71 0.62 -11.95
CA LEU A 16 15.29 0.24 -11.86
C LEU A 16 14.41 1.03 -12.82
N ARG A 17 14.61 2.35 -12.90
CA ARG A 17 13.87 3.25 -13.80
C ARG A 17 14.14 2.93 -15.27
N SER A 18 15.39 2.69 -15.64
CA SER A 18 15.76 2.31 -17.00
C SER A 18 15.26 0.92 -17.38
N THR A 19 15.27 -0.04 -16.45
CA THR A 19 14.79 -1.40 -16.71
C THR A 19 13.26 -1.46 -16.75
N LEU A 20 12.53 -0.65 -15.97
CA LEU A 20 11.06 -0.55 -15.99
C LEU A 20 10.52 -0.10 -17.36
N GLN A 21 11.34 0.59 -18.14
CA GLN A 21 10.99 1.05 -19.48
C GLN A 21 11.19 -0.01 -20.57
N LEU A 22 11.76 -1.19 -20.25
CA LEU A 22 12.33 -2.07 -21.28
C LEU A 22 11.92 -3.56 -21.27
N PHE A 23 11.26 -4.15 -20.25
CA PHE A 23 11.16 -5.63 -20.16
C PHE A 23 9.87 -6.27 -19.59
N THR A 24 9.71 -7.56 -19.94
CA THR A 24 8.62 -8.55 -19.76
C THR A 24 8.53 -9.21 -18.36
N PRO A 25 7.47 -10.02 -18.05
CA PRO A 25 7.10 -10.45 -16.69
C PRO A 25 8.16 -11.17 -15.84
N GLY A 26 9.14 -11.85 -16.44
CA GLY A 26 10.22 -12.56 -15.71
C GLY A 26 11.15 -11.62 -14.92
N ASP A 27 11.32 -10.38 -15.36
CA ASP A 27 12.19 -9.40 -14.69
C ASP A 27 11.49 -8.68 -13.52
N ALA A 28 10.15 -8.72 -13.47
CA ALA A 28 9.38 -8.26 -12.31
C ALA A 28 9.67 -9.14 -11.07
N ILE A 29 9.92 -10.44 -11.29
CA ILE A 29 10.30 -11.38 -10.22
C ILE A 29 11.69 -11.03 -9.64
N TYR A 30 12.66 -10.67 -10.48
CA TYR A 30 13.98 -10.20 -10.01
C TYR A 30 13.88 -8.89 -9.21
N ARG A 31 12.95 -8.00 -9.57
CA ARG A 31 12.68 -6.77 -8.81
C ARG A 31 12.02 -7.03 -7.46
N LEU A 32 11.07 -7.96 -7.39
CA LEU A 32 10.48 -8.41 -6.13
C LEU A 32 11.51 -9.06 -5.21
N VAL A 33 12.50 -9.79 -5.75
CA VAL A 33 13.61 -10.36 -4.98
C VAL A 33 14.55 -9.26 -4.47
N ALA A 34 14.93 -8.31 -5.32
CA ALA A 34 15.77 -7.18 -4.91
C ALA A 34 15.06 -6.28 -3.87
N GLU A 35 13.75 -6.04 -4.01
CA GLU A 35 12.95 -5.32 -3.02
C GLU A 35 12.73 -6.14 -1.74
N ARG A 36 12.45 -7.44 -1.81
CA ARG A 36 12.37 -8.32 -0.62
C ARG A 36 13.68 -8.30 0.16
N ASP A 37 14.80 -8.36 -0.53
CA ASP A 37 16.13 -8.35 0.06
C ASP A 37 16.49 -6.95 0.62
N TRP A 38 15.92 -5.86 0.06
CA TRP A 38 16.05 -4.50 0.56
C TRP A 38 15.12 -4.17 1.74
N LEU A 39 13.90 -4.71 1.72
CA LEU A 39 12.88 -4.57 2.75
C LEU A 39 13.26 -5.31 4.03
N ARG A 40 14.07 -6.37 3.94
CA ARG A 40 14.51 -7.27 5.04
C ARG A 40 13.38 -7.87 5.89
N ARG A 41 12.14 -7.42 5.72
CA ARG A 41 10.90 -7.73 6.46
C ARG A 41 9.69 -7.49 5.53
N PRO A 42 8.56 -8.18 5.74
CA PRO A 42 7.39 -8.03 4.89
C PRO A 42 6.82 -6.60 4.91
N PRO A 43 6.17 -6.12 3.84
CA PRO A 43 5.37 -4.89 3.89
C PRO A 43 4.28 -5.00 4.96
N MET A 44 3.99 -3.90 5.65
CA MET A 44 2.92 -3.82 6.63
C MET A 44 1.62 -3.42 5.95
N ASP A 45 0.53 -4.14 6.21
CA ASP A 45 -0.81 -3.60 6.00
C ASP A 45 -1.17 -2.58 7.10
N TYR A 46 -2.37 -1.98 7.05
CA TYR A 46 -2.75 -0.94 8.01
C TYR A 46 -2.97 -1.48 9.42
N THR A 47 -3.24 -2.78 9.58
CA THR A 47 -3.43 -3.43 10.88
C THR A 47 -2.07 -3.60 11.55
N GLU A 48 -1.09 -4.17 10.84
CA GLU A 48 0.28 -4.27 11.35
C GLU A 48 0.88 -2.88 11.57
N PHE A 49 0.65 -1.94 10.65
CA PHE A 49 1.17 -0.58 10.79
C PHE A 49 0.54 0.17 11.96
N ARG A 50 -0.76 0.00 12.20
CA ARG A 50 -1.41 0.54 13.39
C ARG A 50 -0.77 -0.02 14.66
N HIS A 51 -0.60 -1.34 14.71
CA HIS A 51 0.04 -1.98 15.86
C HIS A 51 1.47 -1.48 16.07
N PHE A 52 2.23 -1.28 14.99
CA PHE A 52 3.55 -0.66 15.03
C PHE A 52 3.53 0.77 15.59
N CYS A 53 2.59 1.61 15.14
CA CYS A 53 2.44 2.98 15.64
C CYS A 53 1.98 3.02 17.10
N ASP A 54 1.10 2.10 17.51
CA ASP A 54 0.56 2.02 18.88
C ASP A 54 1.58 1.40 19.87
N ASN A 55 2.38 0.42 19.42
CA ASN A 55 3.36 -0.30 20.24
C ASN A 55 4.71 -0.48 19.50
N PRO A 56 5.47 0.60 19.31
CA PRO A 56 6.72 0.56 18.54
C PRO A 56 7.87 -0.17 19.24
N GLN A 57 7.73 -0.52 20.51
CA GLN A 57 8.73 -1.23 21.30
C GLN A 57 8.57 -2.76 21.25
N ASP A 58 7.54 -3.26 20.56
CA ASP A 58 7.36 -4.69 20.37
C ASP A 58 8.60 -5.30 19.69
N ILE A 59 8.99 -6.50 20.16
CA ILE A 59 10.20 -7.20 19.74
C ILE A 59 10.25 -7.42 18.23
N GLN A 60 9.08 -7.60 17.61
CA GLN A 60 8.96 -7.77 16.16
C GLN A 60 9.35 -6.50 15.37
N TYR A 61 9.35 -5.31 15.98
CA TYR A 61 9.71 -4.06 15.32
C TYR A 61 11.10 -3.55 15.67
N ARG A 62 11.85 -4.30 16.49
CA ARG A 62 13.23 -3.97 16.81
C ARG A 62 14.05 -3.79 15.52
N ASP A 63 14.78 -2.67 15.48
CA ASP A 63 15.67 -2.27 14.38
C ASP A 63 14.97 -1.97 13.04
N ARG A 64 13.67 -1.67 13.05
CA ARG A 64 12.88 -1.40 11.83
C ARG A 64 12.88 0.09 11.45
N ASP A 65 14.07 0.64 11.21
CA ASP A 65 14.26 2.06 10.82
C ASP A 65 13.77 2.36 9.40
N TYR A 66 13.57 1.31 8.60
CA TYR A 66 12.91 1.33 7.32
C TYR A 66 11.58 0.58 7.37
N ILE A 67 10.53 1.22 6.88
CA ILE A 67 9.20 0.62 6.76
C ILE A 67 8.73 0.63 5.30
N ALA A 68 8.03 -0.43 4.93
CA ALA A 68 7.19 -0.44 3.75
C ALA A 68 5.75 -0.70 4.12
N ILE A 69 4.89 0.01 3.44
CA ILE A 69 3.47 0.13 3.70
C ILE A 69 2.71 -0.38 2.48
N GLU A 70 1.81 -1.32 2.70
CA GLU A 70 0.90 -1.85 1.69
C GLU A 70 -0.43 -1.12 1.72
N LEU A 71 -0.75 -0.34 0.69
CA LEU A 71 -1.90 0.55 0.73
C LEU A 71 -3.24 -0.17 0.57
N ILE A 72 -3.27 -1.29 -0.16
CA ILE A 72 -4.49 -1.97 -0.60
C ILE A 72 -4.41 -3.43 -0.20
N PRO A 73 -4.69 -3.75 1.07
CA PRO A 73 -4.89 -5.13 1.47
C PRO A 73 -6.19 -5.66 0.84
N GLU A 74 -6.06 -6.53 -0.16
CA GLU A 74 -7.20 -7.10 -0.91
C GLU A 74 -8.27 -7.73 -0.02
N ALA A 75 -7.86 -8.27 1.13
CA ALA A 75 -8.75 -8.90 2.11
C ALA A 75 -9.90 -7.97 2.56
N GLU A 76 -9.69 -6.66 2.56
CA GLU A 76 -10.66 -5.68 3.04
C GLU A 76 -11.85 -5.47 2.08
N PHE A 77 -11.71 -5.86 0.81
CA PHE A 77 -12.80 -5.79 -0.17
C PHE A 77 -13.73 -7.00 -0.12
N ILE A 78 -13.35 -8.03 0.64
CA ILE A 78 -14.15 -9.24 0.88
C ILE A 78 -14.64 -9.25 2.32
N HIS A 79 -13.75 -8.96 3.26
CA HIS A 79 -14.00 -8.98 4.70
C HIS A 79 -13.44 -7.71 5.35
N PRO A 80 -14.10 -6.55 5.14
CA PRO A 80 -13.65 -5.30 5.72
C PRO A 80 -13.61 -5.40 7.25
N ASN A 81 -12.50 -4.98 7.83
CA ASN A 81 -12.28 -4.90 9.26
C ASN A 81 -13.22 -3.86 9.89
N ALA A 82 -13.59 -4.07 11.15
CA ALA A 82 -14.39 -3.14 11.93
C ALA A 82 -13.72 -1.76 12.09
N ALA A 83 -12.40 -1.68 11.95
CA ALA A 83 -11.66 -0.42 11.99
C ALA A 83 -12.01 0.54 10.83
N LEU A 84 -12.54 0.04 9.72
CA LEU A 84 -13.01 0.86 8.60
C LEU A 84 -14.34 1.52 8.98
N ALA A 85 -14.29 2.83 9.19
CA ALA A 85 -15.47 3.65 9.45
C ALA A 85 -16.37 3.73 8.19
N GLY A 86 -17.68 3.96 8.39
CA GLY A 86 -18.62 4.20 7.29
C GLY A 86 -19.22 2.96 6.61
N LEU A 87 -18.80 1.75 7.00
CA LEU A 87 -19.40 0.47 6.58
C LEU A 87 -20.27 -0.12 7.70
N ASP A 88 -21.58 -0.17 7.46
CA ASP A 88 -22.54 -0.79 8.38
C ASP A 88 -22.60 -2.32 8.23
N ALA A 89 -23.45 -2.99 9.00
CA ALA A 89 -23.58 -4.45 8.94
C ALA A 89 -24.12 -4.95 7.60
N ALA A 90 -24.98 -4.19 6.92
CA ALA A 90 -25.55 -4.57 5.63
C ALA A 90 -24.50 -4.44 4.51
N ASP A 91 -23.75 -3.34 4.51
CA ASP A 91 -22.63 -3.10 3.60
C ASP A 91 -21.62 -4.26 3.65
N ARG A 92 -21.29 -4.74 4.86
CA ARG A 92 -20.36 -5.87 5.07
C ARG A 92 -20.92 -7.19 4.54
N VAL A 93 -22.22 -7.42 4.67
CA VAL A 93 -22.88 -8.61 4.11
C VAL A 93 -22.85 -8.57 2.58
N VAL A 94 -23.03 -7.39 1.97
CA VAL A 94 -22.94 -7.24 0.50
C VAL A 94 -21.52 -7.48 0.01
N LEU A 95 -20.50 -6.92 0.67
CA LEU A 95 -19.09 -7.14 0.34
C LEU A 95 -18.68 -8.62 0.50
N ALA A 96 -19.14 -9.30 1.56
CA ALA A 96 -18.86 -10.73 1.75
C ALA A 96 -19.50 -11.60 0.64
N ASN A 97 -20.64 -11.18 0.09
CA ASN A 97 -21.36 -11.89 -0.99
C ASN A 97 -21.07 -11.31 -2.39
N ARG A 98 -19.99 -10.56 -2.53
CA ARG A 98 -19.64 -9.79 -3.74
C ARG A 98 -19.63 -10.61 -5.01
N ALA A 99 -19.12 -11.85 -4.98
CA ALA A 99 -19.11 -12.72 -6.16
C ALA A 99 -20.53 -12.97 -6.72
N GLY A 100 -21.54 -13.04 -5.86
CA GLY A 100 -22.95 -13.11 -6.25
C GLY A 100 -23.55 -11.75 -6.64
N ALA A 101 -23.07 -10.66 -6.03
CA ALA A 101 -23.56 -9.31 -6.30
C ALA A 101 -23.07 -8.74 -7.65
N VAL A 102 -21.81 -9.00 -8.02
CA VAL A 102 -21.20 -8.56 -9.30
C VAL A 102 -21.85 -9.24 -10.51
N ALA A 103 -22.40 -10.44 -10.34
CA ALA A 103 -23.15 -11.15 -11.38
C ALA A 103 -24.50 -10.49 -11.72
N ASN A 104 -24.97 -9.55 -10.90
CA ASN A 104 -26.22 -8.82 -11.12
C ASN A 104 -25.92 -7.36 -11.54
N PRO A 105 -26.17 -6.97 -12.80
CA PRO A 105 -25.86 -5.64 -13.31
C PRO A 105 -26.51 -4.49 -12.51
N GLY A 106 -27.65 -4.74 -11.86
CA GLY A 106 -28.34 -3.74 -11.04
C GLY A 106 -27.59 -3.34 -9.77
N HIS A 107 -26.63 -4.15 -9.30
CA HIS A 107 -25.85 -3.87 -8.10
C HIS A 107 -24.50 -3.20 -8.38
N GLY A 108 -24.15 -2.95 -9.65
CA GLY A 108 -22.85 -2.36 -10.02
C GLY A 108 -22.56 -1.03 -9.33
N LEU A 109 -23.52 -0.11 -9.32
CA LEU A 109 -23.37 1.20 -8.66
C LEU A 109 -23.23 1.09 -7.13
N HIS A 110 -23.92 0.11 -6.53
CA HIS A 110 -23.83 -0.11 -5.08
C HIS A 110 -22.46 -0.70 -4.70
N ILE A 111 -21.96 -1.66 -5.47
CA ILE A 111 -20.61 -2.22 -5.28
C ILE A 111 -19.52 -1.15 -5.47
N MET A 112 -19.64 -0.29 -6.49
CA MET A 112 -18.71 0.83 -6.66
C MET A 112 -18.73 1.78 -5.45
N ALA A 113 -19.91 2.10 -4.92
CA ALA A 113 -20.01 2.96 -3.73
C ALA A 113 -19.38 2.30 -2.50
N LEU A 114 -19.55 0.98 -2.33
CA LEU A 114 -18.91 0.22 -1.25
C LEU A 114 -17.38 0.18 -1.40
N ASP A 115 -16.88 0.00 -2.61
CA ASP A 115 -15.44 0.05 -2.89
C ASP A 115 -14.86 1.42 -2.54
N THR A 116 -15.53 2.51 -2.94
CA THR A 116 -15.13 3.87 -2.56
C THR A 116 -15.05 4.01 -1.03
N LYS A 117 -16.06 3.53 -0.29
CA LYS A 117 -16.03 3.57 1.18
C LYS A 117 -14.84 2.80 1.76
N VAL A 118 -14.52 1.62 1.21
CA VAL A 118 -13.35 0.83 1.64
C VAL A 118 -12.04 1.60 1.37
N TYR A 119 -11.88 2.17 0.17
CA TYR A 119 -10.69 2.96 -0.18
C TYR A 119 -10.49 4.17 0.74
N THR A 120 -11.54 4.98 0.93
CA THR A 120 -11.48 6.15 1.80
C THR A 120 -11.23 5.76 3.25
N GLY A 121 -11.88 4.71 3.74
CA GLY A 121 -11.63 4.21 5.11
C GLY A 121 -10.19 3.76 5.31
N LEU A 122 -9.60 3.07 4.33
CA LEU A 122 -8.20 2.65 4.38
C LEU A 122 -7.25 3.86 4.34
N SER A 123 -7.49 4.83 3.44
CA SER A 123 -6.64 6.01 3.31
C SER A 123 -6.65 6.85 4.59
N GLU A 124 -7.81 7.02 5.24
CA GLU A 124 -7.94 7.73 6.51
C GLU A 124 -7.17 7.05 7.65
N LEU A 125 -7.26 5.72 7.76
CA LEU A 125 -6.48 4.95 8.72
C LEU A 125 -4.98 5.10 8.48
N TRP A 126 -4.55 5.03 7.21
CA TRP A 126 -3.16 5.23 6.83
C TRP A 126 -2.65 6.62 7.20
N LEU A 127 -3.37 7.67 6.82
CA LEU A 127 -3.00 9.05 7.13
C LEU A 127 -2.89 9.28 8.64
N THR A 128 -3.81 8.70 9.41
CA THR A 128 -3.80 8.76 10.87
C THR A 128 -2.54 8.11 11.44
N ASN A 129 -2.19 6.91 10.98
CA ASN A 129 -1.03 6.17 11.46
C ASN A 129 0.30 6.80 10.99
N LEU A 130 0.38 7.31 9.76
CA LEU A 130 1.57 8.00 9.22
C LEU A 130 1.97 9.19 10.09
N ARG A 131 0.99 9.95 10.60
CA ARG A 131 1.23 11.10 11.49
C ARG A 131 1.68 10.70 12.89
N ARG A 132 1.41 9.46 13.30
CA ARG A 132 1.77 8.89 14.61
C ARG A 132 3.02 8.01 14.54
N MET A 133 3.68 7.98 13.39
CA MET A 133 4.82 7.11 13.15
C MET A 133 5.94 7.39 14.16
N PRO A 134 6.62 6.35 14.67
CA PRO A 134 7.73 6.53 15.59
C PRO A 134 8.86 7.36 14.97
N SER A 135 9.40 8.31 15.73
CA SER A 135 10.39 9.28 15.25
C SER A 135 11.76 8.69 14.85
N TRP A 136 12.00 7.44 15.20
CA TRP A 136 13.22 6.72 14.84
C TRP A 136 13.13 6.04 13.47
N VAL A 137 11.94 5.98 12.86
CA VAL A 137 11.80 5.59 11.46
C VAL A 137 12.49 6.62 10.58
N ARG A 138 13.41 6.16 9.73
CA ARG A 138 14.23 6.99 8.86
C ARG A 138 13.74 6.99 7.43
N LYS A 139 13.15 5.89 6.98
CA LYS A 139 12.81 5.68 5.57
C LYS A 139 11.44 5.03 5.44
N VAL A 140 10.63 5.52 4.50
CA VAL A 140 9.28 5.01 4.22
C VAL A 140 9.13 4.73 2.74
N LYS A 141 8.60 3.55 2.41
CA LYS A 141 8.18 3.17 1.05
C LYS A 141 6.70 2.81 1.06
N VAL A 142 5.99 3.15 -0.01
CA VAL A 142 4.62 2.68 -0.20
C VAL A 142 4.55 1.72 -1.38
N ILE A 143 3.79 0.64 -1.19
CA ILE A 143 3.46 -0.36 -2.18
C ILE A 143 1.95 -0.32 -2.38
N VAL A 144 1.53 0.02 -3.58
CA VAL A 144 0.15 0.07 -4.02
C VAL A 144 -0.08 -1.19 -4.84
N LYS A 145 -0.92 -2.10 -4.33
CA LYS A 145 -1.28 -3.34 -5.04
C LYS A 145 -2.60 -3.11 -5.78
N ASP A 146 -2.62 -3.39 -7.07
CA ASP A 146 -3.89 -3.42 -7.78
C ASP A 146 -4.75 -4.56 -7.19
N SER A 147 -6.01 -4.28 -6.86
CA SER A 147 -6.87 -5.35 -6.31
C SER A 147 -7.25 -6.32 -7.42
N SER A 148 -7.30 -7.62 -7.09
CA SER A 148 -7.48 -8.74 -8.02
C SER A 148 -8.56 -8.57 -9.12
N PRO A 149 -8.44 -9.25 -10.27
CA PRO A 149 -9.43 -9.17 -11.35
C PRO A 149 -10.86 -9.45 -10.83
N GLY A 150 -11.71 -8.42 -10.78
CA GLY A 150 -13.06 -8.51 -10.19
C GLY A 150 -13.55 -7.24 -9.48
N PHE A 151 -12.66 -6.28 -9.23
CA PHE A 151 -13.01 -4.94 -8.71
C PHE A 151 -13.15 -3.95 -9.88
N VAL A 152 -14.27 -3.23 -9.98
CA VAL A 152 -14.59 -2.37 -11.13
C VAL A 152 -14.03 -0.96 -10.91
N GLY A 153 -13.21 -0.45 -11.84
CA GLY A 153 -12.87 0.99 -11.90
C GLY A 153 -11.76 1.47 -10.96
N LEU A 154 -10.90 0.56 -10.49
CA LEU A 154 -9.75 0.77 -9.59
C LEU A 154 -8.95 2.04 -9.85
N ASN A 155 -8.40 2.21 -11.06
CA ASN A 155 -7.43 3.27 -11.33
C ASN A 155 -7.98 4.69 -11.17
N VAL A 156 -9.28 4.89 -11.36
CA VAL A 156 -9.90 6.22 -11.22
C VAL A 156 -10.30 6.48 -9.78
N LEU A 157 -10.93 5.51 -9.11
CA LEU A 157 -11.40 5.66 -7.73
C LEU A 157 -10.25 5.77 -6.73
N MET A 158 -9.12 5.12 -7.03
CA MET A 158 -7.93 5.14 -6.18
C MET A 158 -7.02 6.33 -6.37
N ALA A 159 -7.05 6.98 -7.53
CA ALA A 159 -6.08 8.02 -7.88
C ALA A 159 -6.07 9.15 -6.84
N ASP A 160 -7.25 9.56 -6.37
CA ASP A 160 -7.40 10.64 -5.40
C ASP A 160 -6.86 10.26 -4.01
N GLU A 161 -7.16 9.06 -3.54
CA GLU A 161 -6.70 8.56 -2.24
C GLU A 161 -5.18 8.33 -2.22
N VAL A 162 -4.66 7.74 -3.29
CA VAL A 162 -3.22 7.55 -3.47
C VAL A 162 -2.50 8.90 -3.55
N ALA A 163 -3.06 9.86 -4.28
CA ALA A 163 -2.52 11.22 -4.33
C ALA A 163 -2.55 11.90 -2.96
N LEU A 164 -3.60 11.70 -2.16
CA LEU A 164 -3.71 12.23 -0.81
C LEU A 164 -2.60 11.70 0.11
N ILE A 165 -2.39 10.39 0.11
CA ILE A 165 -1.32 9.75 0.89
C ILE A 165 0.06 10.19 0.39
N SER A 166 0.27 10.23 -0.93
CA SER A 166 1.55 10.70 -1.48
C SER A 166 1.85 12.14 -1.08
N ARG A 167 0.84 13.03 -1.09
CA ARG A 167 1.01 14.42 -0.62
C ARG A 167 1.41 14.48 0.85
N GLU A 168 0.77 13.67 1.70
CA GLU A 168 1.10 13.64 3.13
C GLU A 168 2.52 13.11 3.37
N LEU A 169 2.94 12.06 2.65
CA LEU A 169 4.30 11.54 2.73
C LEU A 169 5.34 12.57 2.31
N THR A 170 5.12 13.26 1.19
CA THR A 170 5.99 14.36 0.76
C THR A 170 6.03 15.48 1.80
N ARG A 171 4.89 15.84 2.40
CA ARG A 171 4.83 16.85 3.45
C ARG A 171 5.63 16.43 4.69
N LEU A 172 5.50 15.17 5.11
CA LEU A 172 6.22 14.60 6.26
C LEU A 172 7.73 14.52 6.02
N GLU A 173 8.15 14.24 4.79
CA GLU A 173 9.54 14.30 4.35
C GLU A 173 10.09 15.74 4.40
N GLN A 174 9.34 16.71 3.88
CA GLN A 174 9.75 18.12 3.88
C GLN A 174 9.99 18.69 5.28
N ILE A 175 9.25 18.22 6.29
CA ILE A 175 9.46 18.61 7.70
C ILE A 175 10.48 17.73 8.43
N GLY A 176 11.16 16.82 7.72
CA GLY A 176 12.25 16.01 8.24
C GLY A 176 11.83 14.82 9.11
N THR A 177 10.59 14.34 8.99
CA THR A 177 10.10 13.18 9.78
C THR A 177 10.82 11.90 9.36
N PHE A 178 10.90 11.65 8.06
CA PHE A 178 11.57 10.52 7.43
C PHE A 178 11.85 10.84 5.96
N GLU A 179 12.67 10.03 5.30
CA GLU A 179 12.88 10.07 3.87
C GLU A 179 11.79 9.25 3.14
N TYR A 180 11.09 9.85 2.18
CA TYR A 180 10.06 9.17 1.40
C TYR A 180 10.67 8.58 0.13
N ARG A 181 10.72 7.25 0.05
CA ARG A 181 11.38 6.50 -1.02
C ARG A 181 10.47 6.26 -2.23
N GLY A 182 9.41 7.06 -2.36
CA GLY A 182 8.43 6.97 -3.42
C GLY A 182 7.46 5.80 -3.27
N MET A 183 6.58 5.70 -4.27
CA MET A 183 5.51 4.70 -4.34
C MET A 183 5.80 3.70 -5.45
N LEU A 184 5.61 2.43 -5.15
CA LEU A 184 5.61 1.37 -6.15
C LEU A 184 4.17 0.95 -6.44
N TRP A 185 3.86 0.78 -7.72
CA TRP A 185 2.62 0.19 -8.18
C TRP A 185 2.89 -1.25 -8.62
N VAL A 186 2.24 -2.20 -7.97
CA VAL A 186 2.31 -3.62 -8.29
C VAL A 186 1.00 -3.99 -8.99
N ASN A 187 1.03 -4.02 -10.32
CA ASN A 187 -0.07 -4.59 -11.10
C ASN A 187 -0.02 -6.12 -10.95
N THR A 188 -1.09 -6.70 -10.40
CA THR A 188 -1.36 -8.14 -10.36
C THR A 188 -1.78 -8.71 -11.73
N GLN A 189 -1.47 -8.03 -12.84
CA GLN A 189 -1.58 -8.63 -14.17
C GLN A 189 -0.39 -9.55 -14.45
N VAL A 190 -0.40 -10.71 -13.78
CA VAL A 190 0.07 -11.95 -14.38
C VAL A 190 -1.19 -12.65 -14.87
N LEU A 191 -1.61 -12.32 -16.09
CA LEU A 191 -2.53 -13.16 -16.85
C LEU A 191 -1.79 -13.59 -18.11
N GLU A 192 -1.72 -14.92 -18.25
CA GLU A 192 -1.12 -15.70 -19.33
C GLU A 192 -1.65 -15.32 -20.73
#